data_AF-A0A970ISV7-F1
#
_entry.id   AF-A0A970ISV7-F1
#
_cell.length_a   1.000
_cell.length_b   1.000
_cell.length_c   1.000
_cell.angle_alpha   90.00
_cell.angle_beta   90.00
_cell.angle_gamma   90.00
#
_symmetry.space_group_name_H-M   'P 1'
#
loop_
_entity.id
_entity.type
_entity.pdbx_description
1 polymer ?
#
loop_
_entity_poly.entity_id
_entity_poly.type
_entity_poly.pdbx_seq_one_letter_code
_entity_poly.pdbx_strand_id
1 'polypeptide(L)'
;MAIIQVTPELLQSKATEVRSLKSNHDETMQKLNNLVHALNEQWKGEAQNAFVAKFDSMQSQFKNFSEMLEGYAKLMDTAAREIQNTDQTLKGTMQSFS
;
A
#
# COMPACT_ATOMS: atom_id res chain seq x y z
N MET A 1 17.94 -18.13 20.22
CA MET A 1 16.90 -17.08 20.23
C MET A 1 17.05 -16.32 18.92
N ALA A 2 16.04 -16.34 18.06
CA ALA A 2 16.10 -15.54 16.83
C ALA A 2 16.12 -14.07 17.26
N ILE A 3 17.25 -13.40 17.04
CA ILE A 3 17.32 -11.94 17.12
C ILE A 3 16.37 -11.46 16.03
N ILE A 4 15.22 -10.92 16.43
CA ILE A 4 14.31 -10.26 15.52
C ILE A 4 15.11 -9.08 14.94
N GLN A 5 15.72 -9.26 13.76
CA GLN A 5 16.48 -8.20 13.07
C GLN A 5 15.58 -7.07 12.56
N VAL A 6 14.29 -7.15 12.81
CA VAL A 6 13.29 -6.22 12.37
C VAL A 6 12.93 -5.32 13.55
N THR A 7 13.38 -4.06 13.52
CA THR A 7 13.01 -3.08 14.53
C THR A 7 11.64 -2.47 14.23
N PRO A 8 10.91 -1.96 15.24
CA PRO A 8 9.67 -1.23 15.02
C PRO A 8 9.82 -0.07 14.03
N GLU A 9 10.93 0.65 14.11
CA GLU A 9 11.23 1.81 13.25
C GLU A 9 11.40 1.37 11.79
N LEU A 10 12.05 0.22 11.57
CA LEU A 10 12.20 -0.35 10.22
C LEU A 10 10.83 -0.71 9.62
N LEU A 11 9.94 -1.34 10.40
CA LEU A 11 8.60 -1.69 9.94
C LEU A 11 7.75 -0.47 9.62
N GLN A 12 7.78 0.56 10.48
CA GLN A 12 7.05 1.81 10.25
C GLN A 12 7.58 2.54 9.00
N SER A 13 8.90 2.55 8.80
CA SER A 13 9.54 3.10 7.61
C SER A 13 9.07 2.36 6.34
N LYS A 14 9.09 1.02 6.36
CA LYS A 14 8.61 0.22 5.23
C LYS A 14 7.11 0.35 4.98
N ALA A 15 6.29 0.49 6.03
CA ALA A 15 4.86 0.77 5.90
C ALA A 15 4.61 2.11 5.20
N THR A 16 5.41 3.12 5.54
CA THR A 16 5.36 4.45 4.90
C THR A 16 5.77 4.37 3.43
N GLU A 17 6.83 3.62 3.11
CA GLU A 17 7.27 3.38 1.73
C GLU A 17 6.18 2.70 0.90
N VAL A 18 5.53 1.66 1.43
CA VAL A 18 4.39 0.98 0.77
C VAL A 18 3.25 1.96 0.50
N ARG A 19 2.90 2.82 1.47
CA ARG A 19 1.84 3.83 1.29
C ARG A 19 2.19 4.88 0.24
N SER A 20 3.46 5.28 0.16
CA SER A 20 3.94 6.20 -0.88
C SER A 20 3.82 5.57 -2.27
N LEU A 21 4.26 4.32 -2.42
CA LEU A 21 4.11 3.57 -3.68
C LEU A 21 2.64 3.40 -4.07
N LYS A 22 1.75 3.12 -3.10
CA LYS A 22 0.30 3.09 -3.32
C LYS A 22 -0.22 4.43 -3.86
N SER A 23 0.13 5.55 -3.22
CA SER A 23 -0.30 6.88 -3.64
C SER A 23 0.16 7.19 -5.08
N ASN A 24 1.42 6.87 -5.39
CA ASN A 24 1.96 7.05 -6.75
C ASN A 24 1.25 6.17 -7.78
N HIS A 25 0.86 4.94 -7.40
CA HIS A 25 0.07 4.06 -8.25
C HIS A 25 -1.31 4.65 -8.53
N ASP A 26 -2.03 5.08 -7.49
CA ASP A 26 -3.36 5.67 -7.60
C ASP A 26 -3.34 6.92 -8.50
N GLU A 27 -2.37 7.81 -8.29
CA GLU A 27 -2.17 8.99 -9.13
C GLU A 27 -1.88 8.64 -10.60
N THR A 28 -1.03 7.64 -10.83
CA THR A 28 -0.69 7.18 -12.18
C THR A 28 -1.91 6.60 -12.88
N MET A 29 -2.71 5.79 -12.18
CA MET A 29 -3.95 5.22 -12.72
C MET A 29 -4.97 6.30 -13.05
N GLN A 30 -5.09 7.34 -12.21
CA GLN A 30 -5.96 8.48 -12.49
C GLN A 30 -5.50 9.26 -13.73
N LYS A 31 -4.19 9.49 -13.89
CA LYS A 31 -3.61 10.13 -15.09
C LYS A 31 -3.89 9.32 -16.35
N LEU A 32 -3.72 7.99 -16.28
CA LEU A 32 -4.04 7.09 -17.38
C LEU A 32 -5.52 7.12 -17.74
N ASN A 33 -6.41 7.11 -16.74
CA ASN A 33 -7.85 7.22 -16.96
C ASN A 33 -8.20 8.49 -17.76
N ASN A 34 -7.66 9.64 -17.33
CA ASN A 34 -7.90 10.91 -18.02
C ASN A 34 -7.37 10.89 -19.46
N LEU A 35 -6.17 10.33 -19.68
CA LEU A 35 -5.58 10.20 -21.02
C LEU A 35 -6.45 9.32 -21.94
N VAL A 36 -6.90 8.16 -21.43
CA VAL A 36 -7.72 7.20 -22.19
C VAL A 36 -9.05 7.82 -22.62
N HIS A 37 -9.72 8.56 -21.72
CA HIS A 37 -10.96 9.25 -22.07
C HIS A 37 -10.73 10.45 -23.00
N ALA A 38 -9.66 11.22 -22.81
CA ALA A 38 -9.33 12.34 -23.72
C ALA A 38 -9.03 11.84 -25.15
N LEU A 39 -8.31 10.72 -25.28
CA LEU A 39 -8.05 10.09 -26.57
C LEU A 39 -9.32 9.58 -27.24
N ASN A 40 -10.33 9.15 -26.48
CA ASN A 40 -11.62 8.72 -27.03
C ASN A 40 -12.38 9.84 -27.77
N GLU A 41 -12.17 11.10 -27.38
CA GLU A 41 -12.79 12.25 -28.05
C GLU A 41 -12.19 12.51 -29.43
N GLN A 42 -10.88 12.28 -29.57
CA GLN A 42 -10.10 12.57 -30.78
C GLN A 42 -10.00 11.37 -31.72
N TRP A 43 -9.82 10.17 -31.16
CA TRP A 43 -9.69 8.92 -31.89
C TRP A 43 -10.96 8.08 -31.75
N LYS A 44 -11.96 8.45 -32.55
CA LYS A 44 -13.24 7.72 -32.60
C LYS A 44 -13.07 6.46 -33.46
N GLY A 45 -13.11 5.29 -32.83
CA GLY A 45 -13.05 4.00 -33.51
C GLY A 45 -13.44 2.84 -32.60
N GLU A 46 -13.87 1.73 -33.19
CA GLU A 46 -14.30 0.53 -32.45
C GLU A 46 -13.19 -0.05 -31.57
N ALA A 47 -11.93 -0.01 -32.04
CA ALA A 47 -10.77 -0.45 -31.28
C ALA A 47 -10.55 0.39 -30.01
N GLN A 48 -10.71 1.72 -30.09
CA GLN A 48 -10.58 2.61 -28.94
C GLN A 48 -11.72 2.37 -27.94
N ASN A 49 -12.96 2.25 -28.43
CA ASN A 49 -14.12 1.93 -27.58
C ASN A 49 -13.93 0.61 -26.82
N ALA A 50 -13.40 -0.42 -27.49
CA ALA A 50 -13.10 -1.71 -26.86
C ALA A 50 -12.00 -1.60 -25.79
N PHE A 51 -10.96 -0.80 -26.04
CA PHE A 51 -9.91 -0.55 -25.06
C PHE A 51 -10.43 0.21 -23.84
N VAL A 52 -11.20 1.29 -24.03
CA VAL A 52 -11.82 2.07 -22.94
C VAL A 52 -12.70 1.17 -22.08
N ALA A 53 -13.58 0.37 -22.70
CA ALA A 53 -14.45 -0.56 -21.98
C ALA A 53 -13.64 -1.59 -21.17
N LYS A 54 -12.53 -2.09 -21.73
CA LYS A 54 -11.64 -3.00 -21.01
C LYS A 54 -10.94 -2.31 -19.83
N PHE A 55 -10.45 -1.10 -20.03
CA PHE A 55 -9.79 -0.31 -19.00
C PHE A 55 -10.75 0.00 -17.83
N ASP A 56 -11.97 0.44 -18.15
CA ASP A 56 -13.02 0.73 -17.17
C ASP A 56 -13.40 -0.53 -16.37
N SER A 57 -13.44 -1.69 -17.01
CA SER A 57 -13.71 -2.97 -16.32
C SER A 57 -12.64 -3.33 -15.27
N MET A 58 -11.41 -2.82 -15.43
CA MET A 58 -10.28 -3.08 -14.54
C MET A 58 -10.17 -2.08 -13.39
N GLN A 59 -10.95 -1.00 -13.36
CA GLN A 59 -10.94 0.00 -12.29
C GLN A 59 -11.13 -0.63 -10.90
N SER A 60 -12.02 -1.62 -10.79
CA SER A 60 -12.22 -2.37 -9.55
C SER A 60 -10.97 -3.14 -9.11
N GLN A 61 -10.20 -3.68 -10.05
CA GLN A 61 -8.98 -4.44 -9.76
C GLN A 61 -7.85 -3.52 -9.30
N PHE A 62 -7.72 -2.33 -9.88
CA PHE A 62 -6.78 -1.31 -9.41
C PHE A 62 -7.11 -0.88 -7.98
N LYS A 63 -8.38 -0.62 -7.69
CA LYS A 63 -8.83 -0.29 -6.33
C LYS A 63 -8.52 -1.41 -5.34
N ASN A 64 -8.83 -2.67 -5.69
CA ASN A 64 -8.55 -3.83 -4.83
C ASN A 64 -7.05 -3.98 -4.57
N PHE A 65 -6.20 -3.71 -5.58
CA PHE A 65 -4.75 -3.73 -5.43
C PHE A 65 -4.26 -2.65 -4.44
N SER A 66 -4.78 -1.43 -4.55
CA SER A 66 -4.47 -0.35 -3.60
C SER A 66 -4.93 -0.67 -2.18
N GLU A 67 -6.12 -1.26 -2.01
CA GLU A 67 -6.61 -1.73 -0.71
C GLU A 67 -5.72 -2.84 -0.12
N MET A 68 -5.24 -3.77 -0.96
CA MET A 68 -4.30 -4.82 -0.55
C MET A 68 -2.96 -4.22 -0.05
N LEU A 69 -2.41 -3.22 -0.76
CA LEU A 69 -1.19 -2.53 -0.33
C LEU A 69 -1.39 -1.78 0.99
N GLU A 70 -2.54 -1.14 1.18
CA GLU A 70 -2.88 -0.50 2.46
C GLU A 70 -3.02 -1.52 3.60
N GLY A 71 -3.61 -2.69 3.32
CA GLY A 71 -3.66 -3.81 4.25
C GLY A 71 -2.28 -4.28 4.67
N TYR A 72 -1.35 -4.41 3.72
CA TYR A 72 0.03 -4.80 4.01
C TYR A 72 0.76 -3.76 4.87
N ALA A 73 0.60 -2.47 4.58
CA ALA A 73 1.17 -1.40 5.41
C ALA A 73 0.60 -1.43 6.85
N LYS A 74 -0.71 -1.68 7.01
CA LYS A 74 -1.32 -1.83 8.33
C LYS A 74 -0.77 -3.04 9.10
N LEU A 75 -0.52 -4.16 8.44
CA LEU A 75 0.11 -5.32 9.07
C LEU A 75 1.51 -4.99 9.61
N MET A 76 2.31 -4.22 8.85
CA MET A 76 3.62 -3.75 9.32
C MET A 76 3.50 -2.85 10.55
N ASP A 77 2.54 -1.91 10.56
CA ASP A 77 2.32 -1.03 11.71
C ASP A 77 1.88 -1.82 12.95
N THR A 78 1.01 -2.82 12.79
CA THR A 78 0.59 -3.70 13.88
C THR A 78 1.78 -4.47 14.44
N ALA A 79 2.59 -5.09 13.57
CA ALA A 79 3.78 -5.81 13.99
C ALA A 79 4.79 -4.89 14.72
N ALA A 80 4.97 -3.65 14.24
CA ALA A 80 5.83 -2.68 14.91
C ALA A 80 5.35 -2.37 16.34
N ARG A 81 4.04 -2.17 16.52
CA ARG A 81 3.43 -1.92 17.84
C ARG A 81 3.58 -3.11 18.77
N GLU A 82 3.36 -4.32 18.29
CA GLU A 82 3.51 -5.54 19.09
C GLU A 82 4.95 -5.74 19.58
N ILE A 83 5.94 -5.46 18.72
CA ILE A 83 7.36 -5.50 19.10
C ILE A 83 7.65 -4.45 20.18
N GLN A 84 7.18 -3.21 20.01
CA GLN A 84 7.37 -2.14 21.01
C GLN A 84 6.74 -2.50 22.36
N ASN A 85 5.52 -3.04 22.36
CA ASN A 85 4.83 -3.43 23.58
C ASN A 85 5.55 -4.57 24.31
N THR A 86 6.06 -5.53 23.55
CA THR A 86 6.84 -6.65 24.11
C THR A 86 8.14 -6.15 24.75
N ASP A 87 8.85 -5.25 24.09
CA ASP A 87 10.09 -4.66 24.61
C ASP A 87 9.87 -3.84 25.88
N GLN A 88 8.83 -2.99 25.90
CA GLN A 88 8.44 -2.24 27.09
C GLN A 88 8.07 -3.13 28.28
N THR A 89 7.33 -4.22 28.02
CA THR A 89 6.95 -5.20 29.06
C THR A 89 8.18 -5.89 29.64
N LEU A 90 9.12 -6.29 28.79
CA LEU A 90 10.37 -6.92 29.22
C LEU A 90 11.21 -5.95 30.07
N LYS A 91 11.32 -4.68 29.65
CA LYS A 91 12.02 -3.63 30.40
C LYS A 91 11.41 -3.41 31.78
N GLY A 92 10.09 -3.29 31.89
CA GLY A 92 9.39 -3.12 33.17
C GLY A 92 9.59 -4.32 34.10
N THR A 93 9.55 -5.54 33.54
CA THR A 93 9.83 -6.76 34.28
C THR A 93 11.26 -6.74 34.85
N MET A 94 12.27 -6.44 34.02
CA MET A 94 13.67 -6.37 34.46
C MET A 94 13.91 -5.31 35.55
N GLN A 95 13.27 -4.14 35.45
CA GLN A 95 13.34 -3.10 36.49
C GLN A 95 12.73 -3.53 37.82
N SER A 96 11.76 -4.43 37.81
CA SER A 96 11.17 -4.98 39.04
C SER A 96 12.00 -6.08 39.70
N PHE A 97 12.93 -6.68 38.94
CA PHE A 97 13.86 -7.70 39.44
C PHE A 97 15.13 -7.11 40.08
N SER A 98 15.47 -5.85 39.77
CA SER A 98 16.62 -5.11 40.33
C SER A 98 16.22 -4.30 41.55
#